data_AF-A0A2S3R249-F1
#
_entry.id   AF-A0A2S3R249-F1
#
_cell.length_a   1.000
_cell.length_b   1.000
_cell.length_c   1.000
_cell.angle_alpha   90.00
_cell.angle_beta   90.00
_cell.angle_gamma   90.00
#
_symmetry.space_group_name_H-M   'P 1'
#
loop_
_entity.id
_entity.type
_entity.pdbx_description
1 polymer ?
#
loop_
_entity_poly.entity_id
_entity_poly.type
_entity_poly.pdbx_seq_one_letter_code
_entity_poly.pdbx_strand_id
1 'polypeptide(L)'
;MDLPDALLVENMTISDVTSIQLNEDNALAFIKQIEAFRTLIYSEVHPLTMMIFIKVIIEPVNTVSPTYIKEHFNISQAAASRHFRTLTVRKDADKAGLGLCEVRCDPMNPKWKFLALTPKGLQVAQELSKHF
;
A
#
# COMPACT_ATOMS: atom_id res chain seq x y z
N MET A 1 16.76 42.54 -36.83
CA MET A 1 15.60 41.67 -37.10
C MET A 1 16.22 40.33 -37.37
N ASP A 2 16.25 39.45 -36.37
CA ASP A 2 16.54 38.03 -36.51
C ASP A 2 16.22 37.37 -35.16
N LEU A 3 15.25 36.46 -35.18
CA LEU A 3 14.97 35.51 -34.11
C LEU A 3 15.52 34.16 -34.58
N PRO A 4 16.35 33.49 -33.79
CA PRO A 4 16.41 32.04 -33.86
C PRO A 4 16.21 31.46 -32.46
N ASP A 5 15.14 30.69 -32.31
CA ASP A 5 15.12 29.46 -31.52
C ASP A 5 13.75 28.82 -31.70
N ALA A 6 13.50 28.39 -32.94
CA ALA A 6 12.65 27.23 -33.14
C ALA A 6 13.46 26.02 -32.64
N LEU A 7 13.52 25.86 -31.32
CA LEU A 7 13.99 24.65 -30.66
C LEU A 7 13.07 23.52 -31.09
N LEU A 8 13.51 22.84 -32.15
CA LEU A 8 13.49 21.40 -32.34
C LEU A 8 12.46 20.71 -31.44
N VAL A 9 11.22 20.69 -31.92
CA VAL A 9 10.28 19.63 -31.58
C VAL A 9 10.80 18.39 -32.31
N GLU A 10 11.88 17.80 -31.79
CA GLU A 10 12.33 16.49 -32.23
C GLU A 10 11.29 15.49 -31.74
N ASN A 11 10.67 14.86 -32.72
CA ASN A 11 9.71 13.79 -32.57
C ASN A 11 10.31 12.69 -31.68
N MET A 12 9.91 12.66 -30.41
CA MET A 12 10.07 11.45 -29.58
C MET A 12 9.19 10.37 -30.20
N THR A 13 9.80 9.53 -31.03
CA THR A 13 9.19 8.28 -31.48
C THR A 13 8.95 7.40 -30.27
N ILE A 14 7.78 6.77 -30.22
CA ILE A 14 7.27 5.88 -29.16
C ILE A 14 8.21 4.68 -28.86
N SER A 15 9.30 4.53 -29.62
CA SER A 15 10.36 3.53 -29.46
C SER A 15 11.30 3.74 -28.26
N ASP A 16 11.33 4.92 -27.64
CA ASP A 16 12.22 5.20 -26.49
C ASP A 16 11.63 4.81 -25.13
N VAL A 17 10.42 4.22 -25.12
CA VAL A 17 9.94 3.48 -23.96
C VAL A 17 10.72 2.17 -23.93
N THR A 18 11.92 2.24 -23.35
CA THR A 18 12.70 1.10 -22.89
C THR A 18 11.73 0.06 -22.35
N SER A 19 11.70 -1.11 -22.98
CA SER A 19 10.92 -2.26 -22.53
C SER A 19 11.19 -2.44 -21.04
N ILE A 20 10.20 -2.13 -20.20
CA ILE A 20 10.29 -2.41 -18.77
C ILE A 20 10.33 -3.92 -18.69
N GLN A 21 11.53 -4.49 -18.53
CA GLN A 21 11.70 -5.90 -18.19
C GLN A 21 11.17 -6.07 -16.77
N LEU A 22 9.87 -6.29 -16.66
CA LEU A 22 9.26 -6.74 -15.42
C LEU A 22 9.80 -8.12 -15.15
N ASN A 23 10.32 -8.34 -13.95
CA ASN A 23 10.58 -9.68 -13.47
C ASN A 23 9.22 -10.40 -13.38
N GLU A 24 8.95 -11.27 -14.37
CA GLU A 24 7.66 -11.93 -14.55
C GLU A 24 7.27 -12.76 -13.32
N ASP A 25 8.25 -13.37 -12.64
CA ASP A 25 8.03 -14.13 -11.42
C ASP A 25 7.55 -13.22 -10.27
N ASN A 26 8.18 -12.06 -10.09
CA ASN A 26 7.76 -11.08 -9.09
C ASN A 26 6.36 -10.51 -9.38
N ALA A 27 6.05 -10.26 -10.64
CA ALA A 27 4.73 -9.77 -11.05
C ALA A 27 3.65 -10.82 -10.78
N LEU A 28 3.91 -12.08 -11.12
CA LEU A 28 2.99 -13.19 -10.87
C LEU A 28 2.81 -13.45 -9.37
N ALA A 29 3.88 -13.35 -8.57
CA ALA A 29 3.82 -13.44 -7.12
C ALA A 29 2.90 -12.37 -6.52
N PHE A 30 3.07 -11.10 -6.94
CA PHE A 30 2.21 -10.01 -6.50
C PHE A 30 0.73 -10.21 -6.87
N ILE A 31 0.44 -10.67 -8.10
CA ILE A 31 -0.94 -10.96 -8.53
C ILE A 31 -1.56 -12.04 -7.63
N LYS A 32 -0.84 -13.13 -7.36
CA LYS A 32 -1.31 -14.20 -6.48
C LYS A 32 -1.59 -13.71 -5.07
N GLN A 33 -0.77 -12.80 -4.54
CA GLN A 33 -1.01 -12.17 -3.23
C GLN A 33 -2.30 -11.34 -3.23
N ILE A 34 -2.55 -10.54 -4.28
CA ILE A 34 -3.78 -9.75 -4.39
C ILE A 34 -5.02 -10.66 -4.51
N GLU A 35 -4.95 -11.73 -5.29
CA GLU A 35 -6.03 -12.71 -5.42
C GLU A 35 -6.33 -13.42 -4.10
N ALA A 36 -5.30 -13.91 -3.41
CA ALA A 36 -5.44 -14.54 -2.10
C ALA A 36 -6.05 -13.58 -1.07
N PHE A 37 -5.62 -12.31 -1.06
CA PHE A 37 -6.22 -11.29 -0.21
C PHE A 37 -7.72 -11.12 -0.49
N ARG A 38 -8.12 -11.04 -1.76
CA ARG A 38 -9.52 -10.90 -2.17
C ARG A 38 -10.38 -12.12 -1.81
N THR A 39 -9.83 -13.33 -1.90
CA THR A 39 -10.57 -14.55 -1.54
C THR A 39 -10.83 -14.63 -0.04
N LEU A 40 -9.87 -14.20 0.79
CA LEU A 40 -10.00 -14.22 2.25
C LEU A 40 -10.82 -13.05 2.79
N ILE A 41 -10.81 -11.92 2.10
CA ILE A 41 -11.51 -10.71 2.47
C ILE A 41 -12.69 -10.54 1.53
N TYR A 42 -13.87 -11.04 1.96
CA TYR A 42 -15.16 -10.93 1.25
C TYR A 42 -15.70 -9.48 1.19
N SER A 43 -14.87 -8.53 0.78
CA SER A 43 -15.26 -7.13 0.56
C SER A 43 -14.43 -6.54 -0.58
N GLU A 44 -15.03 -5.63 -1.33
CA GLU A 44 -14.29 -4.83 -2.30
C GLU A 44 -13.33 -3.89 -1.54
N VAL A 45 -12.04 -4.23 -1.57
CA VAL A 45 -10.99 -3.46 -0.92
C VAL A 45 -10.21 -2.68 -1.96
N HIS A 46 -9.99 -1.39 -1.69
CA HIS A 46 -9.18 -0.56 -2.56
C HIS A 46 -7.73 -1.10 -2.64
N PRO A 47 -7.12 -1.28 -3.82
CA PRO A 47 -5.80 -1.91 -3.98
C PRO A 47 -4.70 -1.29 -3.11
N LEU A 48 -4.68 0.03 -2.99
CA LEU A 48 -3.75 0.73 -2.09
C LEU A 48 -3.84 0.27 -0.62
N THR A 49 -5.03 -0.09 -0.14
CA THR A 49 -5.21 -0.66 1.20
C THR A 49 -4.55 -2.04 1.32
N MET A 50 -4.62 -2.85 0.26
CA MET A 50 -3.95 -4.16 0.20
C MET A 50 -2.43 -3.99 0.19
N MET A 51 -1.90 -3.06 -0.61
CA MET A 51 -0.48 -2.75 -0.64
C MET A 51 0.03 -2.27 0.72
N ILE A 52 -0.74 -1.43 1.42
CA ILE A 52 -0.42 -1.00 2.79
C ILE A 52 -0.42 -2.21 3.74
N PHE A 53 -1.36 -3.14 3.60
CA PHE A 53 -1.36 -4.36 4.42
C PHE A 53 -0.12 -5.22 4.17
N ILE A 54 0.30 -5.39 2.91
CA ILE A 54 1.56 -6.06 2.58
C ILE A 54 2.74 -5.36 3.24
N LYS A 55 2.77 -4.01 3.25
CA LYS A 55 3.77 -3.25 4.01
C LYS A 55 3.75 -3.58 5.51
N VAL A 56 2.58 -3.75 6.13
CA VAL A 56 2.49 -4.17 7.54
C VAL A 56 3.11 -5.55 7.79
N ILE A 57 3.06 -6.45 6.79
CA ILE A 57 3.62 -7.80 6.91
C ILE A 57 5.16 -7.79 6.82
N ILE A 58 5.72 -7.01 5.87
CA ILE A 58 7.16 -7.07 5.56
C ILE A 58 8.00 -6.08 6.35
N GLU A 59 7.42 -4.99 6.82
CA GLU A 59 8.16 -3.96 7.56
C GLU A 59 8.32 -4.34 9.03
N PRO A 60 9.39 -3.87 9.70
CA PRO A 60 9.53 -4.05 11.14
C PRO A 60 8.32 -3.53 11.92
N VAL A 61 8.06 -4.14 13.08
CA VAL A 61 7.01 -3.68 13.99
C VAL A 61 7.18 -2.20 14.33
N ASN A 62 6.05 -1.50 14.55
CA ASN A 62 6.02 -0.07 14.82
C ASN A 62 6.57 0.83 13.70
N THR A 63 6.50 0.39 12.43
CA THR A 63 6.92 1.20 11.27
C THR A 63 5.73 1.84 10.56
N VAL A 64 4.70 1.05 10.23
CA VAL A 64 3.62 1.48 9.35
C VAL A 64 2.63 2.40 10.09
N SER A 65 2.88 3.70 9.99
CA SER A 65 2.06 4.80 10.51
C SER A 65 1.31 5.53 9.39
N PRO A 66 0.33 6.41 9.68
CA PRO A 66 -0.29 7.26 8.65
C PRO A 66 0.72 8.16 7.92
N THR A 67 1.74 8.66 8.63
CA THR A 67 2.82 9.47 8.04
C THR A 67 3.68 8.63 7.10
N TYR A 68 4.07 7.43 7.53
CA TYR A 68 4.79 6.48 6.68
C TYR A 68 4.03 6.20 5.38
N ILE A 69 2.72 5.93 5.47
CA ILE A 69 1.86 5.65 4.31
C ILE A 69 1.78 6.86 3.37
N LYS A 70 1.59 8.06 3.92
CA LYS A 70 1.55 9.31 3.15
C LYS A 70 2.83 9.47 2.32
N GLU A 71 3.98 9.28 2.95
CA GLU A 71 5.29 9.47 2.33
C GLU A 71 5.61 8.38 1.30
N HIS A 72 5.38 7.11 1.64
CA HIS A 72 5.72 5.98 0.76
C HIS A 72 4.82 5.88 -0.48
N PHE A 73 3.54 6.23 -0.36
CA PHE A 73 2.59 6.11 -1.46
C PHE A 73 2.26 7.46 -2.11
N ASN A 74 2.91 8.55 -1.68
CA ASN A 74 2.72 9.91 -2.19
C ASN A 74 1.24 10.33 -2.27
N ILE A 75 0.52 10.18 -1.15
CA ILE A 75 -0.91 10.54 -1.03
C ILE A 75 -1.12 11.59 0.05
N SER A 76 -2.31 12.19 0.11
CA SER A 76 -2.63 13.14 1.18
C SER A 76 -2.72 12.46 2.55
N GLN A 77 -2.44 13.22 3.62
CA GLN A 77 -2.53 12.72 5.00
C GLN A 77 -3.93 12.18 5.32
N ALA A 78 -4.98 12.80 4.79
CA ALA A 78 -6.36 12.35 4.95
C ALA A 78 -6.64 11.03 4.23
N ALA A 79 -6.08 10.82 3.03
CA ALA A 79 -6.17 9.53 2.33
C ALA A 79 -5.41 8.44 3.10
N ALA A 80 -4.17 8.71 3.52
CA ALA A 80 -3.37 7.78 4.32
C ALA A 80 -4.10 7.36 5.60
N SER A 81 -4.68 8.32 6.34
CA SER A 81 -5.46 8.05 7.54
C SER A 81 -6.70 7.18 7.28
N ARG A 82 -7.38 7.37 6.14
CA ARG A 82 -8.54 6.54 5.75
C ARG A 82 -8.13 5.10 5.46
N HIS A 83 -7.05 4.88 4.71
CA HIS A 83 -6.55 3.53 4.43
C HIS A 83 -6.05 2.85 5.72
N PHE A 84 -5.29 3.58 6.53
CA PHE A 84 -4.84 3.13 7.85
C PHE A 84 -6.01 2.62 8.71
N ARG A 85 -7.07 3.43 8.87
CA ARG A 85 -8.25 3.05 9.66
C ARG A 85 -9.05 1.90 9.04
N THR A 86 -9.12 1.83 7.70
CA THR A 86 -9.81 0.74 6.99
C THR A 86 -9.25 -0.62 7.36
N LEU A 87 -7.94 -0.75 7.61
CA LEU A 87 -7.32 -2.01 8.02
C LEU A 87 -7.67 -2.45 9.45
N THR A 88 -8.14 -1.51 10.28
CA THR A 88 -8.45 -1.78 11.69
C THR A 88 -9.84 -2.35 11.91
N VAL A 89 -10.19 -2.69 13.15
CA VAL A 89 -11.56 -3.14 13.49
C VAL A 89 -12.60 -2.04 13.25
N ARG A 90 -12.24 -0.77 13.47
CA ARG A 90 -13.16 0.38 13.35
C ARG A 90 -12.62 1.40 12.37
N LYS A 91 -13.26 1.51 11.20
CA LYS A 91 -12.87 2.46 10.16
C LYS A 91 -13.36 3.87 10.48
N ASP A 92 -14.64 4.00 10.79
CA ASP A 92 -15.31 5.25 11.17
C ASP A 92 -16.25 5.01 12.36
N ALA A 93 -16.98 6.04 12.81
CA ALA A 93 -17.91 5.94 13.93
C ALA A 93 -18.90 4.78 13.75
N ASP A 94 -19.47 4.65 12.56
CA ASP A 94 -20.56 3.71 12.23
C ASP A 94 -20.15 2.65 11.20
N LYS A 95 -18.87 2.63 10.79
CA LYS A 95 -18.36 1.67 9.80
C LYS A 95 -17.26 0.81 10.39
N ALA A 96 -17.51 -0.50 10.37
CA ALA A 96 -16.48 -1.49 10.65
C ALA A 96 -15.36 -1.39 9.60
N GLY A 97 -14.12 -1.58 10.04
CA GLY A 97 -13.01 -1.83 9.15
C GLY A 97 -12.80 -3.33 8.95
N LEU A 98 -11.67 -3.70 8.36
CA LEU A 98 -11.37 -5.08 8.00
C LEU A 98 -10.96 -5.95 9.18
N GLY A 99 -10.57 -5.33 10.31
CA GLY A 99 -10.12 -6.04 11.52
C GLY A 99 -8.81 -6.80 11.36
N LEU A 100 -8.01 -6.44 10.37
CA LEU A 100 -6.72 -7.09 10.08
C LEU A 100 -5.59 -6.54 10.94
N CYS A 101 -5.70 -5.27 11.32
CA CYS A 101 -4.72 -4.61 12.15
C CYS A 101 -5.35 -4.02 13.42
N GLU A 102 -4.53 -3.86 14.44
CA GLU A 102 -4.81 -3.04 15.62
C GLU A 102 -3.88 -1.82 15.61
N VAL A 103 -4.30 -0.76 16.29
CA VAL A 103 -3.48 0.44 16.45
C VAL A 103 -2.65 0.29 17.72
N ARG A 104 -1.33 0.30 17.59
CA ARG A 104 -0.40 0.39 18.71
C ARG A 104 0.16 1.79 18.80
N CYS A 105 0.28 2.30 20.03
CA CYS A 105 0.94 3.56 20.29
C CYS A 105 2.40 3.31 20.70
N ASP A 106 3.29 4.22 20.34
CA ASP A 106 4.64 4.22 20.90
C ASP A 106 4.56 4.45 22.42
N PRO A 107 5.21 3.61 23.25
CA PRO A 107 5.19 3.78 24.70
C PRO A 107 5.92 5.06 25.16
N MET A 108 6.92 5.52 24.41
CA MET A 108 7.65 6.76 24.68
C MET A 108 6.96 7.99 24.07
N ASN A 109 6.16 7.80 23.01
CA ASN A 109 5.39 8.87 22.40
C ASN A 109 3.96 8.43 22.03
N PRO A 110 2.98 8.53 22.96
CA PRO A 110 1.61 8.05 22.73
C PRO A 110 0.87 8.70 21.56
N LYS A 111 1.41 9.79 20.99
CA LYS A 111 0.87 10.43 19.78
C LYS A 111 1.20 9.64 18.51
N TRP A 112 2.25 8.82 18.54
CA TRP A 112 2.69 8.02 17.41
C TRP A 112 1.92 6.71 17.39
N LYS A 113 1.32 6.43 16.23
CA LYS A 113 0.40 5.31 16.02
C LYS A 113 0.88 4.47 14.85
N PHE A 114 0.88 3.16 15.06
CA PHE A 114 1.33 2.18 14.08
C PHE A 114 0.31 1.05 13.94
N LEU A 115 0.31 0.40 12.78
CA LEU A 115 -0.43 -0.84 12.58
C LEU A 115 0.37 -2.03 13.10
N ALA A 116 -0.30 -2.91 13.82
CA ALA A 116 0.18 -4.25 14.15
C ALA A 116 -0.89 -5.28 13.75
N LEU A 117 -0.48 -6.49 13.37
CA LEU A 117 -1.43 -7.54 12.96
C LEU A 117 -2.30 -8.01 14.14
N THR A 118 -3.60 -8.15 13.90
CA THR A 118 -4.49 -8.91 14.79
C THR A 118 -4.32 -10.42 14.54
N PRO A 119 -4.94 -11.31 15.35
CA PRO A 119 -4.98 -12.74 15.03
C PRO A 119 -5.57 -13.03 13.64
N LYS A 120 -6.62 -12.29 13.23
CA LYS A 120 -7.19 -12.38 11.87
C LYS A 120 -6.19 -11.91 10.81
N GLY A 121 -5.53 -10.78 11.04
CA GLY A 121 -4.49 -10.28 10.14
C GLY A 121 -3.33 -11.25 9.98
N LEU A 122 -2.92 -11.92 11.07
CA LEU A 122 -1.86 -12.92 11.02
C LEU A 122 -2.22 -14.12 10.15
N GLN A 123 -3.46 -14.61 10.23
CA GLN A 123 -3.93 -15.70 9.36
C GLN A 123 -3.87 -15.31 7.88
N VAL A 124 -4.33 -14.09 7.54
CA VAL A 124 -4.24 -13.58 6.17
C VAL A 124 -2.78 -13.42 5.74
N ALA A 125 -1.93 -12.87 6.60
CA ALA A 125 -0.50 -12.71 6.33
C ALA A 125 0.19 -14.04 6.07
N GLN A 126 -0.15 -15.10 6.83
CA GLN A 126 0.38 -16.45 6.62
C GLN A 126 -0.02 -17.03 5.27
N GLU A 127 -1.25 -16.77 4.80
CA GLU A 127 -1.66 -17.22 3.47
C GLU A 127 -0.89 -16.47 2.37
N LEU A 128 -0.79 -15.15 2.49
CA LEU A 128 -0.04 -14.33 1.54
C LEU A 128 1.44 -14.70 1.49
N SER A 129 2.02 -15.08 2.65
CA SER A 129 3.41 -15.50 2.80
C SER A 129 3.80 -16.68 1.90
N LYS A 130 2.83 -17.51 1.48
CA LYS A 130 3.06 -18.65 0.57
C LYS A 130 3.38 -18.21 -0.88
N HIS A 131 3.25 -16.93 -1.17
CA HIS A 131 3.42 -16.35 -2.49
C HIS A 131 4.49 -15.24 -2.51
N PHE A 132 5.34 -15.14 -1.49
CA PHE A 132 6.54 -14.30 -1.51
C PHE A 132 7.76 -15.10 -1.97
#